data_AF-A0A6B3D630-F1
#
_entry.id   AF-A0A6B3D630-F1
#
_cell.length_a   1.000
_cell.length_b   1.000
_cell.length_c   1.000
_cell.angle_alpha   90.00
_cell.angle_beta   90.00
_cell.angle_gamma   90.00
#
_symmetry.space_group_name_H-M   'P 1'
#
loop_
_entity.id
_entity.type
_entity.pdbx_description
1 polymer ?
#
loop_
_entity_poly.entity_id
_entity_poly.type
_entity_poly.pdbx_seq_one_letter_code
_entity_poly.pdbx_strand_id
1 'polypeptide(L)' 'RGRFTDFAATVEIAPDDVTKSRVEAVIKAASIDTGNGMRDTHLRSADFLDVERFPEITYRSTGVSEAGPDRWT' A
#
# COMPACT_ATOMS: atom_id res chain seq x y z
N ARG A 1 -7.84 12.54 6.92
CA ARG A 1 -8.22 11.20 6.45
C ARG A 1 -8.25 11.22 4.93
N GLY A 2 -7.80 10.14 4.30
CA GLY A 2 -7.81 9.93 2.85
C GLY A 2 -7.58 8.45 2.56
N ARG A 3 -7.69 8.06 1.30
CA ARG A 3 -7.49 6.69 0.82
C ARG A 3 -6.91 6.71 -0.59
N PHE A 4 -6.33 5.60 -1.03
CA PHE A 4 -6.05 5.35 -2.43
C PHE A 4 -7.19 4.51 -3.01
N THR A 5 -7.70 4.91 -4.18
CA THR A 5 -8.84 4.24 -4.82
C THR A 5 -8.43 3.18 -5.84
N ASP A 6 -7.14 3.14 -6.22
CA ASP A 6 -6.60 2.17 -7.17
C ASP A 6 -5.32 1.54 -6.62
N PHE A 7 -5.41 0.26 -6.29
CA PHE A 7 -4.31 -0.57 -5.82
C PHE A 7 -4.59 -2.04 -6.11
N ALA A 8 -3.52 -2.82 -6.18
CA ALA A 8 -3.57 -4.27 -6.23
C ALA A 8 -2.67 -4.83 -5.12
N ALA A 9 -3.08 -5.95 -4.53
CA ALA A 9 -2.28 -6.66 -3.54
C ALA A 9 -2.33 -8.17 -3.80
N THR A 10 -1.19 -8.82 -3.58
CA THR A 10 -1.04 -10.26 -3.61
C THR A 10 -0.66 -10.73 -2.22
N VAL A 11 -1.35 -11.74 -1.72
CA VAL A 11 -1.07 -12.38 -0.44
C VAL A 11 -0.82 -13.86 -0.71
N GLU A 12 0.39 -14.30 -0.40
CA GLU A 12 0.80 -15.70 -0.46
C GLU A 12 0.86 -16.23 0.96
N ILE A 13 0.01 -17.21 1.27
CA ILE A 13 -0.04 -17.82 2.60
C ILE A 13 0.65 -19.17 2.54
N ALA A 14 1.64 -19.37 3.41
CA ALA A 14 2.29 -20.65 3.62
C ALA A 14 1.60 -21.39 4.78
N PRO A 15 0.74 -22.41 4.51
CA PRO A 15 -0.11 -23.01 5.53
C PRO A 15 0.66 -23.81 6.59
N ASP A 16 1.78 -24.41 6.20
CA ASP A 16 2.62 -25.22 7.11
C ASP A 16 3.55 -24.37 7.98
N ASP A 17 3.82 -23.13 7.56
CA ASP A 17 4.71 -22.19 8.25
C ASP A 17 4.38 -20.76 7.84
N VAL A 18 3.52 -20.10 8.61
CA VAL A 18 3.01 -18.76 8.29
C VAL A 18 4.12 -17.72 8.17
N THR A 19 5.29 -17.95 8.79
CA THR A 19 6.43 -17.02 8.73
C THR A 19 7.05 -16.93 7.33
N LYS A 20 6.76 -17.91 6.46
CA LYS A 20 7.12 -17.92 5.04
C LYS A 20 6.08 -17.24 4.15
N SER A 21 4.98 -16.75 4.71
CA SER A 21 3.96 -16.01 3.96
C SER A 21 4.49 -14.66 3.48
N ARG A 22 3.92 -14.15 2.39
CA ARG A 22 4.37 -12.91 1.75
C ARG A 22 3.20 -12.03 1.34
N VAL A 23 3.40 -10.73 1.47
CA VAL A 23 2.46 -9.70 1.03
C VAL A 23 3.18 -8.72 0.13
N GLU A 24 2.63 -8.50 -1.06
CA GLU A 24 3.04 -7.42 -1.95
C GLU A 24 1.85 -6.55 -2.30
N ALA A 25 2.02 -5.24 -2.33
CA ALA A 25 1.01 -4.31 -2.78
C ALA A 25 1.62 -3.24 -3.71
N VAL A 26 0.87 -2.90 -4.75
CA VAL A 26 1.18 -1.81 -5.68
C VAL A 26 0.00 -0.85 -5.67
N ILE A 27 0.26 0.40 -5.33
CA ILE A 27 -0.73 1.46 -5.20
C ILE A 27 -0.46 2.51 -6.25
N LYS A 28 -1.47 2.91 -7.02
CA LYS A 28 -1.33 4.02 -7.97
C LYS A 28 -1.33 5.33 -7.20
N ALA A 29 -0.21 6.06 -7.21
CA ALA A 29 -0.03 7.26 -6.40
C ALA A 29 -1.06 8.36 -6.75
N ALA A 30 -1.42 8.46 -8.04
CA ALA A 30 -2.43 9.40 -8.52
C ALA A 30 -3.86 9.11 -7.98
N SER A 31 -4.12 7.91 -7.45
CA SER A 31 -5.45 7.53 -6.93
C SER A 31 -5.76 8.06 -5.52
N ILE A 32 -4.88 8.91 -4.97
CA ILE A 32 -5.13 9.58 -3.70
C ILE A 32 -6.45 10.38 -3.77
N ASP A 33 -7.34 10.08 -2.83
CA ASP A 33 -8.63 10.71 -2.61
C ASP A 33 -8.72 11.09 -1.13
N THR A 34 -8.74 12.39 -0.87
CA THR A 34 -8.90 12.92 0.47
C THR A 34 -10.25 13.58 0.68
N GLY A 35 -11.18 13.45 -0.27
CA GLY A 35 -12.48 14.13 -0.31
C GLY A 35 -12.38 15.63 -0.62
N ASN A 36 -11.22 16.13 -1.03
CA ASN A 36 -11.01 17.54 -1.40
C ASN A 36 -10.11 17.61 -2.64
N GLY A 37 -10.70 17.93 -3.79
CA GLY A 37 -10.00 17.93 -5.07
C GLY A 37 -8.80 18.88 -5.16
N MET A 38 -8.83 20.04 -4.50
CA MET A 38 -7.66 20.94 -4.50
C MET A 38 -6.49 20.33 -3.73
N ARG A 39 -6.77 19.70 -2.59
CA ARG A 39 -5.74 19.00 -1.82
C ARG A 39 -5.21 17.78 -2.59
N ASP A 40 -6.08 17.04 -3.27
CA ASP A 40 -5.67 15.87 -4.06
C ASP A 40 -4.76 16.28 -5.22
N THR A 41 -5.07 17.38 -5.92
CA THR A 41 -4.19 17.94 -6.96
C THR A 41 -2.83 18.34 -6.39
N HIS A 42 -2.80 19.00 -5.23
CA HIS A 42 -1.54 19.38 -4.60
C HIS A 42 -0.71 18.17 -4.15
N LEU A 43 -1.35 17.14 -3.58
CA LEU A 43 -0.66 15.92 -3.17
C LEU A 43 -0.08 15.14 -4.35
N ARG A 44 -0.65 15.27 -5.54
CA ARG A 44 -0.13 14.65 -6.77
C ARG A 44 1.07 15.38 -7.37
N SER A 45 1.31 16.64 -6.99
CA SER A 45 2.39 17.46 -7.58
C SER A 45 3.78 16.99 -7.16
N ALA A 46 4.79 17.56 -7.82
CA ALA A 46 6.21 17.35 -7.53
C ALA A 46 6.62 17.79 -6.11
N ASP A 47 5.80 18.57 -5.41
CA ASP A 47 6.08 19.01 -4.04
C ASP A 47 5.78 17.90 -3.01
N PHE A 48 5.05 16.85 -3.41
CA PHE A 48 4.65 15.74 -2.56
C PHE A 48 4.94 14.38 -3.20
N LEU A 49 3.93 13.75 -3.82
CA LEU A 49 4.05 12.39 -4.33
C LEU A 49 4.74 12.34 -5.70
N ASP A 50 4.81 13.46 -6.42
CA ASP A 50 5.42 13.58 -7.75
C ASP A 50 4.98 12.43 -8.67
N VAL A 51 3.65 12.28 -8.84
CA VAL A 51 3.05 11.04 -9.39
C VAL A 51 3.39 10.80 -10.85
N GLU A 52 3.84 11.83 -11.57
CA GLU A 52 4.35 11.70 -12.94
C GLU A 52 5.71 10.99 -12.97
N ARG A 53 6.57 11.22 -11.96
CA ARG A 53 7.89 10.57 -11.86
C ARG A 53 7.84 9.28 -11.04
N PHE A 54 6.97 9.21 -10.04
CA PHE A 54 6.78 8.05 -9.16
C PHE A 54 5.30 7.61 -9.16
N PRO A 55 4.84 6.97 -10.25
CA PRO A 55 3.42 6.63 -10.41
C PRO A 55 2.94 5.53 -9.44
N GLU A 56 3.86 4.79 -8.83
CA GLU A 56 3.56 3.63 -7.99
C GLU A 56 4.21 3.73 -6.62
N ILE A 57 3.43 3.46 -5.59
CA ILE A 57 3.90 3.20 -4.22
C ILE A 57 3.86 1.68 -4.03
N THR A 58 4.99 1.08 -3.67
CA THR A 58 5.09 -0.37 -3.49
C THR A 58 5.36 -0.74 -2.04
N TYR A 59 4.66 -1.76 -1.57
CA TYR A 59 4.93 -2.41 -0.29
C TYR A 59 5.31 -3.87 -0.54
N ARG A 60 6.36 -4.33 0.14
CA ARG A 60 6.78 -5.74 0.15
C ARG A 60 7.07 -6.13 1.59
N SER A 61 6.40 -7.17 2.08
CA SER A 61 6.70 -7.69 3.41
C SER A 61 8.10 -8.28 3.46
N THR A 62 8.76 -8.15 4.61
CA THR A 62 10.07 -8.75 4.87
C THR A 62 10.01 -9.96 5.80
N GLY A 63 8.83 -10.24 6.34
CA GLY A 63 8.54 -11.37 7.21
C GLY A 63 7.12 -11.27 7.74
N VAL A 64 6.65 -12.36 8.35
CA VAL A 64 5.38 -12.42 9.07
C VAL A 64 5.65 -13.08 10.42
N SER A 65 5.20 -12.46 11.51
CA SER A 65 5.31 -13.01 12.87
C SER A 65 3.97 -13.01 13.59
N GLU A 66 3.76 -14.01 14.45
CA GLU A 66 2.57 -14.08 15.28
C GLU A 66 2.59 -12.98 16.35
N ALA A 67 1.47 -12.27 16.47
CA ALA A 67 1.29 -11.20 17.45
C ALA A 67 0.13 -11.48 18.41
N GLY A 68 -0.42 -12.70 18.43
CA GLY A 68 -1.52 -13.14 19.28
C GLY A 68 -2.55 -13.97 18.50
N PRO A 69 -3.61 -14.45 19.17
CA PRO A 69 -4.66 -15.22 18.51
C PRO A 69 -5.25 -14.45 17.31
N ASP A 70 -5.25 -15.09 16.15
CA ASP A 70 -5.71 -14.53 14.87
C ASP A 70 -5.05 -13.20 14.46
N ARG A 71 -3.81 -12.94 14.91
CA ARG A 71 -3.09 -11.69 14.64
C ARG A 71 -1.65 -11.94 14.19
N TRP A 72 -1.26 -11.29 13.09
CA TRP A 72 0.08 -11.36 12.52
C TRP A 72 0.61 -9.95 12.16
N THR A 73 1.94 -9.79 12.15
CA THR A 73 2.64 -8.53 11.80
C THR A 73 3.77 -8.76 10.82
#